data_AF-A0A7S0DY33-F1
#
_entry.id   AF-A0A7S0DY33-F1
#
_cell.length_a   1.000
_cell.length_b   1.000
_cell.length_c   1.000
_cell.angle_alpha   90.00
_cell.angle_beta   90.00
_cell.angle_gamma   90.00
#
_symmetry.space_group_name_H-M   'P 1'
#
loop_
_entity.id
_entity.type
_entity.pdbx_description
1 polymer ?
#
loop_
_entity_poly.entity_id
_entity_poly.type
_entity_poly.pdbx_seq_one_letter_code
_entity_poly.pdbx_strand_id
1 'polypeptide(L)'
;GPGGRTAHRRATLADGTEVSFDHAAPYFRAQSPEFKALLREWQSAGHAAPWSEAGDDVWVGTPSNHAICRMLAAQVAEAGGSLLYGRHVRQAQYEAGTEEWSLLATNRQPAPDGTQEERHQFD
;
A
#
# COMPACT_ATOMS: atom_id res chain seq x y z
N GLY A 1 7.45 0.16 1.50
CA GLY A 1 6.18 0.62 2.10
C GLY A 1 5.00 0.19 1.24
N PRO A 2 3.77 0.39 1.74
CA PRO A 2 2.55 -0.06 1.06
C PRO A 2 2.24 0.89 -0.10
N GLY A 3 1.89 0.40 -1.29
CA GLY A 3 1.45 1.31 -2.36
C GLY A 3 1.56 0.77 -3.78
N GLY A 4 2.57 -0.03 -4.10
CA GLY A 4 2.72 -0.57 -5.45
C GLY A 4 2.62 0.52 -6.54
N ARG A 5 1.52 0.54 -7.30
CA ARG A 5 1.25 1.53 -8.36
C ARG A 5 0.74 2.90 -7.87
N THR A 6 0.56 3.11 -6.57
CA THR A 6 0.34 4.43 -5.97
C THR A 6 1.60 4.99 -5.31
N ALA A 7 2.77 4.42 -5.63
CA ALA A 7 4.02 4.80 -4.99
C ALA A 7 4.40 6.27 -5.27
N HIS A 8 4.78 6.94 -4.19
CA HIS A 8 5.32 8.27 -4.16
C HIS A 8 6.85 8.20 -4.21
N ARG A 9 7.48 8.86 -5.19
CA ARG A 9 8.93 8.90 -5.35
C ARG A 9 9.50 10.21 -4.82
N ARG A 10 10.75 10.14 -4.35
CA ARG A 10 11.57 11.30 -3.96
C ARG A 10 12.83 11.32 -4.82
N ALA A 11 13.27 12.51 -5.21
CA ALA A 11 14.50 12.70 -5.96
C ALA A 11 15.15 14.03 -5.57
N THR A 12 16.48 14.04 -5.59
CA THR A 12 17.28 15.25 -5.41
C THR A 12 17.67 15.78 -6.79
N LEU A 13 17.36 17.03 -7.08
CA LEU A 13 17.77 17.72 -8.30
C LEU A 13 19.26 18.12 -8.22
N ALA A 14 19.85 18.50 -9.35
CA ALA A 14 21.27 18.83 -9.43
C ALA A 14 21.68 20.02 -8.53
N ASP A 15 20.74 20.92 -8.23
CA ASP A 15 20.92 22.05 -7.32
C ASP A 15 20.70 21.70 -5.84
N GLY A 16 20.46 20.43 -5.52
CA GLY A 16 20.18 19.94 -4.17
C GLY A 16 18.70 20.04 -3.75
N THR A 17 17.81 20.52 -4.61
CA THR A 17 16.38 20.59 -4.30
C THR A 17 15.77 19.20 -4.20
N GLU A 18 15.09 18.92 -3.09
CA GLU A 18 14.29 17.70 -2.93
C GLU A 18 12.92 17.87 -3.58
N VAL A 19 12.60 16.99 -4.53
CA VAL A 19 11.28 16.91 -5.15
C VAL A 19 10.64 15.58 -4.86
N SER A 20 9.30 15.57 -4.85
CA SER A 20 8.54 14.35 -4.69
C SER A 20 7.30 14.36 -5.57
N PHE A 21 6.95 13.20 -6.11
CA PHE A 21 5.88 13.08 -7.10
C PHE A 21 5.31 11.66 -7.15
N ASP A 22 4.05 11.57 -7.54
CA ASP A 22 3.39 10.29 -7.77
C ASP A 22 3.72 9.79 -9.18
N HIS A 23 4.42 8.66 -9.27
CA HIS A 23 5.04 8.24 -10.52
C HIS A 23 4.13 7.36 -11.40
N ALA A 24 3.14 6.68 -10.83
CA ALA A 24 2.40 5.63 -11.52
C ALA A 24 0.94 6.03 -11.81
N ALA A 25 0.06 5.99 -10.81
CA ALA A 25 -1.30 6.50 -10.96
C ALA A 25 -1.32 8.00 -10.64
N PRO A 26 -1.70 8.89 -11.58
CA PRO A 26 -1.86 10.32 -11.29
C PRO A 26 -3.17 10.60 -10.54
N TYR A 27 -4.22 9.80 -10.79
CA TYR A 27 -5.55 9.93 -10.21
C TYR A 27 -6.34 8.62 -10.32
N PHE A 28 -7.52 8.58 -9.72
CA PHE A 28 -8.48 7.49 -9.87
C PHE A 28 -9.91 8.02 -9.94
N ARG A 29 -10.82 7.24 -10.54
CA ARG A 29 -12.25 7.59 -10.66
C ARG A 29 -13.09 6.75 -9.71
N ALA A 30 -14.02 7.39 -9.02
CA ALA A 30 -14.97 6.71 -8.14
C ALA A 30 -16.28 6.43 -8.88
N GLN A 31 -16.58 5.16 -9.17
CA GLN A 31 -17.80 4.79 -9.89
C GLN A 31 -18.89 4.27 -8.95
N SER A 32 -18.53 3.43 -7.99
CA SER A 32 -19.51 2.79 -7.10
C SER A 32 -19.93 3.72 -5.95
N PRO A 33 -21.20 3.68 -5.52
CA PRO A 33 -21.68 4.44 -4.37
C PRO A 33 -20.91 4.16 -3.08
N GLU A 34 -20.50 2.91 -2.86
CA GLU A 34 -19.78 2.46 -1.67
C GLU A 34 -18.38 3.09 -1.63
N PHE A 35 -17.68 3.11 -2.76
CA PHE A 35 -16.36 3.73 -2.82
C PHE A 35 -16.44 5.25 -2.72
N LYS A 36 -17.48 5.86 -3.29
CA LYS A 36 -17.76 7.30 -3.10
C LYS A 36 -18.01 7.64 -1.63
N ALA A 37 -18.67 6.77 -0.87
CA ALA A 37 -18.87 6.97 0.58
C ALA A 37 -17.53 6.94 1.34
N LEU A 38 -16.69 5.94 1.08
CA LEU A 38 -15.34 5.86 1.65
C LEU A 38 -14.50 7.11 1.33
N LEU A 39 -14.58 7.61 0.09
CA LEU A 39 -13.82 8.81 -0.30
C LEU A 39 -14.26 10.07 0.42
N ARG A 40 -15.55 10.20 0.78
CA ARG A 40 -16.01 11.33 1.60
C ARG A 40 -15.43 11.26 3.00
N GLU A 41 -15.37 10.07 3.59
CA GLU A 41 -14.72 9.86 4.89
C GLU A 41 -13.23 10.21 4.80
N TRP A 42 -12.53 9.68 3.80
CA TRP A 42 -11.11 9.96 3.60
C TRP A 42 -10.82 11.42 3.27
N GLN A 43 -11.75 12.11 2.58
CA GLN A 43 -11.67 13.54 2.35
C GLN A 43 -11.77 14.32 3.65
N SER A 44 -12.74 13.98 4.51
CA SER A 44 -12.88 14.63 5.81
C SER A 44 -11.66 14.43 6.71
N ALA A 45 -10.96 13.29 6.56
CA ALA A 45 -9.71 12.97 7.23
C ALA A 45 -8.46 13.54 6.54
N GLY A 46 -8.60 14.22 5.39
CA GLY A 46 -7.48 14.83 4.66
C GLY A 46 -6.60 13.84 3.89
N HIS A 47 -7.08 12.62 3.60
CA HIS A 47 -6.36 11.58 2.88
C HIS A 47 -6.69 11.48 1.39
N ALA A 48 -7.80 12.08 0.95
CA ALA A 48 -8.19 12.17 -0.45
C ALA A 48 -8.87 13.51 -0.76
N ALA A 49 -8.82 13.93 -2.02
CA ALA A 49 -9.54 15.11 -2.48
C ALA A 49 -10.07 14.90 -3.91
N PRO A 50 -11.21 15.52 -4.26
CA PRO A 50 -11.66 15.57 -5.65
C PRO A 50 -10.64 16.34 -6.47
N TRP A 51 -10.44 15.94 -7.73
CA TRP A 51 -9.59 16.63 -8.68
C TRP A 51 -10.40 17.06 -9.90
N SER A 52 -10.98 18.25 -9.80
CA SER A 52 -11.91 18.83 -10.79
C SER A 52 -11.32 18.96 -12.19
N GLU A 53 -10.03 19.23 -12.30
CA GLU A 53 -9.32 19.45 -13.56
C GLU A 53 -9.20 18.17 -14.39
N ALA A 54 -9.31 17.01 -13.75
CA ALA A 54 -9.35 15.71 -14.42
C ALA A 54 -10.80 15.21 -14.69
N GLY A 55 -11.80 15.97 -14.28
CA GLY A 55 -13.23 15.74 -14.53
C GLY A 55 -14.02 15.24 -13.32
N ASP A 56 -15.31 15.01 -13.54
CA ASP A 56 -16.24 14.60 -12.48
C ASP A 56 -15.87 13.24 -11.88
N ASP A 57 -16.13 13.08 -10.58
CA ASP A 57 -15.83 11.86 -9.81
C ASP A 57 -14.36 11.40 -9.90
N VAL A 58 -13.43 12.29 -10.26
CA VAL A 58 -11.99 12.03 -10.23
C VAL A 58 -11.39 12.51 -8.92
N TRP A 59 -10.48 11.70 -8.38
CA TRP A 59 -9.90 11.87 -7.06
C TRP A 59 -8.40 11.61 -7.07
N VAL A 60 -7.73 12.24 -6.11
CA VAL A 60 -6.32 12.02 -5.77
C VAL A 60 -6.18 11.80 -4.27
N GLY A 61 -5.12 11.12 -3.85
CA GLY A 61 -4.72 11.08 -2.45
C GLY A 61 -4.02 12.38 -2.05
N THR A 62 -4.15 12.76 -0.78
CA THR A 62 -3.54 13.96 -0.21
C THR A 62 -2.70 13.62 1.02
N PRO A 63 -1.45 14.12 1.14
CA PRO A 63 -0.73 14.99 0.21
C PRO A 63 -0.19 14.26 -1.04
N SER A 64 -0.42 12.96 -1.18
CA SER A 64 -0.05 12.18 -2.37
C SER A 64 -0.92 10.93 -2.49
N ASN A 65 -0.97 10.29 -3.66
CA ASN A 65 -1.72 9.04 -3.89
C ASN A 65 -1.27 7.90 -2.96
N HIS A 66 -0.01 7.92 -2.50
CA HIS A 66 0.50 6.99 -1.50
C HIS A 66 -0.14 7.16 -0.11
N ALA A 67 -0.68 8.34 0.21
CA ALA A 67 -1.28 8.64 1.52
C ALA A 67 -2.46 7.71 1.84
N ILE A 68 -3.29 7.38 0.85
CA ILE A 68 -4.40 6.43 1.00
C ILE A 68 -3.87 5.06 1.45
N CYS A 69 -2.82 4.56 0.81
CA CYS A 69 -2.22 3.27 1.19
C CYS A 69 -1.57 3.29 2.56
N ARG A 70 -0.99 4.43 2.99
CA ARG A 70 -0.48 4.58 4.36
C ARG A 70 -1.59 4.57 5.40
N MET A 71 -2.70 5.26 5.14
CA MET A 71 -3.87 5.26 6.01
C MET A 71 -4.45 3.84 6.16
N LEU A 72 -4.66 3.13 5.04
CA LEU A 72 -5.16 1.75 5.09
C LEU A 72 -4.18 0.82 5.84
N ALA A 73 -2.88 0.99 5.64
CA ALA A 73 -1.87 0.26 6.40
C ALA A 73 -1.93 0.55 7.90
N ALA A 74 -2.16 1.80 8.30
CA ALA A 74 -2.36 2.15 9.71
C ALA A 74 -3.59 1.45 10.29
N GLN A 75 -4.71 1.40 9.56
CA GLN A 75 -5.92 0.69 10.00
C GLN A 75 -5.68 -0.81 10.21
N VAL A 76 -4.89 -1.46 9.36
CA VAL A 76 -4.49 -2.87 9.56
C VAL A 76 -3.69 -3.03 10.86
N ALA A 77 -2.75 -2.14 11.12
CA ALA A 77 -1.95 -2.18 12.34
C ALA A 77 -2.80 -1.91 13.60
N GLU A 78 -3.72 -0.96 13.54
CA GLU A 78 -4.68 -0.64 14.62
C GLU A 78 -5.61 -1.82 14.93
N ALA A 79 -5.97 -2.61 13.90
CA ALA A 79 -6.72 -3.84 14.06
C ALA A 79 -5.89 -5.02 14.59
N GLY A 80 -4.62 -4.81 14.94
CA GLY A 80 -3.70 -5.84 15.45
C GLY A 80 -2.96 -6.63 14.36
N GLY A 81 -3.12 -6.26 13.10
CA GLY A 81 -2.42 -6.88 11.98
C GLY A 81 -0.93 -6.47 11.90
N SER A 82 -0.13 -7.30 11.23
CA SER A 82 1.29 -7.04 10.97
C SER A 82 1.56 -6.78 9.50
N LEU A 83 2.40 -5.79 9.21
CA LEU A 83 2.81 -5.44 7.84
C LEU A 83 4.28 -5.78 7.61
N LEU A 84 4.52 -6.86 6.89
CA LEU A 84 5.87 -7.35 6.57
C LEU A 84 6.31 -6.85 5.19
N TYR A 85 7.26 -5.91 5.15
CA TYR A 85 7.81 -5.37 3.90
C TYR A 85 9.09 -6.10 3.47
N GLY A 86 9.39 -6.08 2.17
CA GLY A 86 10.60 -6.72 1.65
C GLY A 86 10.52 -8.24 1.56
N ARG A 87 9.33 -8.81 1.78
CA ARG A 87 9.04 -10.23 1.60
C ARG A 87 8.44 -10.44 0.21
N HIS A 88 9.00 -11.35 -0.56
CA HIS A 88 8.45 -11.79 -1.83
C HIS A 88 7.87 -13.19 -1.63
N VAL A 89 6.55 -13.29 -1.57
CA VAL A 89 5.86 -14.58 -1.49
C VAL A 89 6.13 -15.38 -2.77
N ARG A 90 6.73 -16.57 -2.60
CA ARG A 90 7.06 -17.50 -3.69
C ARG A 90 5.97 -18.53 -3.90
N GLN A 91 5.35 -18.97 -2.81
CA GLN A 91 4.36 -20.03 -2.83
C GLN A 91 3.34 -19.83 -1.71
N ALA A 92 2.09 -20.16 -2.03
CA ALA A 92 1.04 -20.39 -1.05
C ALA A 92 0.71 -21.89 -1.05
N GLN A 93 0.62 -22.48 0.13
CA GLN A 93 0.37 -23.91 0.31
C GLN A 93 -0.78 -24.10 1.30
N TYR A 94 -1.72 -24.97 0.93
CA TYR A 94 -2.81 -25.40 1.80
C TYR A 94 -2.56 -26.86 2.24
N GLU A 95 -2.68 -27.13 3.53
CA GLU A 95 -2.55 -28.47 4.10
C GLU A 95 -3.91 -28.98 4.57
N ALA A 96 -4.54 -29.86 3.78
CA ALA A 96 -5.90 -30.34 4.06
C ALA A 96 -6.03 -31.13 5.38
N GLY A 97 -4.94 -31.68 5.91
CA GLY A 97 -4.95 -32.41 7.18
C GLY A 97 -5.11 -31.51 8.41
N THR A 98 -4.60 -30.27 8.33
CA THR A 98 -4.70 -29.25 9.38
C THR A 98 -5.67 -28.12 9.04
N GLU A 99 -6.14 -28.09 7.79
CA GLU A 99 -6.93 -27.00 7.20
C GLU A 99 -6.23 -25.64 7.22
N GLU A 100 -4.89 -25.64 7.27
CA GLU A 100 -4.09 -24.41 7.39
C GLU A 100 -3.50 -23.95 6.05
N TRP A 101 -3.35 -22.63 5.93
CA TRP A 101 -2.56 -22.01 4.88
C TRP A 101 -1.18 -21.62 5.39
N SER A 102 -0.17 -21.81 4.55
CA SER A 102 1.17 -21.25 4.76
C SER A 102 1.69 -20.54 3.51
N LEU A 103 2.50 -19.51 3.72
CA LEU A 103 3.23 -18.82 2.68
C LEU A 103 4.73 -19.07 2.85
N LEU A 104 5.40 -19.44 1.76
CA LEU A 104 6.85 -19.39 1.66
C LEU A 104 7.24 -18.08 1.00
N ALA A 105 8.08 -17.27 1.67
CA ALA A 105 8.53 -15.99 1.18
C ALA A 105 10.05 -15.88 1.23
N THR A 106 10.62 -15.11 0.30
CA THR A 106 12.02 -14.68 0.40
C THR A 106 12.10 -13.28 1.00
N ASN A 107 13.02 -13.09 1.93
CA ASN A 107 13.30 -11.79 2.53
C ASN A 107 14.45 -11.09 1.79
N ARG A 108 14.18 -9.86 1.32
CA ARG A 108 15.18 -9.01 0.66
C ARG A 108 16.33 -8.62 1.59
N GLN A 109 16.09 -8.57 2.89
CA GLN A 109 17.11 -8.35 3.91
C GLN A 109 17.27 -9.64 4.72
N PRO A 110 18.32 -10.44 4.48
CA PRO A 110 18.51 -11.71 5.16
C PRO A 110 18.52 -11.52 6.69
N ALA A 111 18.06 -12.53 7.41
CA ALA A 111 18.27 -12.59 8.86
C ALA A 111 19.78 -12.61 9.19
N PRO A 112 20.19 -12.29 10.43
CA PRO A 112 21.61 -12.24 10.81
C PRO A 112 22.38 -13.55 10.57
N ASP A 113 21.68 -14.69 10.54
CA ASP A 113 22.21 -16.02 10.24
C ASP A 113 22.33 -16.31 8.73
N GLY A 114 21.96 -15.36 7.87
CA GLY A 114 21.96 -15.49 6.42
C GLY A 114 20.71 -16.15 5.85
N THR A 115 19.74 -16.54 6.67
CA THR A 115 18.48 -17.11 6.22
C THR A 115 17.70 -16.11 5.37
N GLN A 116 17.34 -16.53 4.16
CA GLN A 116 16.55 -15.72 3.22
C GLN A 116 15.14 -16.23 3.04
N GLU A 117 14.83 -17.47 3.41
CA GLU A 117 13.50 -18.05 3.26
C GLU A 117 12.78 -18.08 4.60
N GLU A 118 11.55 -17.57 4.61
CA GLU A 118 10.67 -17.50 5.76
C GLU A 118 9.37 -18.23 5.44
N ARG A 119 8.92 -19.10 6.35
CA ARG A 119 7.58 -19.69 6.30
C ARG A 119 6.67 -18.94 7.27
N HIS A 120 5.53 -18.49 6.77
CA HIS A 120 4.48 -17.87 7.56
C HIS A 120 3.26 -18.76 7.58
N GLN A 121 2.78 -19.11 8.76
CA GLN A 121 1.45 -19.68 8.96
C GLN A 121 0.48 -18.55 9.32
N PHE A 122 -0.77 -18.74 8.96
CA PHE A 122 -1.86 -17.81 9.27
C PHE A 122 -2.84 -18.56 10.15
N ASP A 123 -3.15 -17.97 11.30
CA ASP A 123 -4.19 -18.43 12.20
C ASP A 123 -5.59 -18.27 11.56
#